data_AF-F8NPY3-F1
#
_entry.id   AF-F8NPY3-F1
#
_cell.length_a   1.000
_cell.length_b   1.000
_cell.length_c   1.000
_cell.angle_alpha   90.00
_cell.angle_beta   90.00
_cell.angle_gamma   90.00
#
_symmetry.space_group_name_H-M   'P 1'
#
loop_
_entity.id
_entity.type
_entity.pdbx_description
1 polymer ?
#
loop_
_entity_poly.entity_id
_entity_poly.type
_entity_poly.pdbx_seq_one_letter_code
_entity_poly.pdbx_strand_id
1 'polypeptide(L)'
;MLAEAQPQNHPRLREKLDAMLKKCEKEGCFPDDLDLTVAPVQRHNDFMIQWIYVIDLDRNTFHINGQPFFRLDNLPDPETFEDVISEDSYNVKACSVECPAEFRYNWKVPPPAVDESVLARYHDLSSGDTAVSIGTMLSLHDHLTDKESVRVGLIEVLIGQCITTQPLSIAFKEFESFTDHREIEPYYWSIACSVANLPFNIYALRNEPDPSDRLSQTELVWVRRDTCVHITTHLDDEKNLQGSVVRLVDEVMKCPNKDAVVFGVAFSIYHCVIVRIDRL
;
A
#
# COMPACT_ATOMS: atom_id res chain seq x y z
N MET A 1 7.85 -3.20 31.88
CA MET A 1 7.45 -2.02 32.68
C MET A 1 6.88 -0.99 31.72
N LEU A 2 5.61 -1.14 31.34
CA LEU A 2 4.94 -0.24 30.40
C LEU A 2 4.44 0.97 31.19
N ALA A 3 5.03 2.13 30.92
CA ALA A 3 4.60 3.39 31.53
C ALA A 3 3.31 3.85 30.84
N GLU A 4 2.23 3.96 31.62
CA GLU A 4 0.98 4.59 31.20
C GLU A 4 1.26 5.99 30.64
N ALA A 5 1.14 6.15 29.32
CA ALA A 5 1.32 7.44 28.68
C ALA A 5 -0.03 8.16 28.62
N GLN A 6 -0.31 9.00 29.63
CA GLN A 6 -1.40 9.97 29.52
C GLN A 6 -1.15 10.94 28.34
N PRO A 7 -2.19 11.34 27.58
CA PRO A 7 -2.05 12.12 26.33
C PRO A 7 -1.30 13.46 26.46
N GLN A 8 -1.19 14.02 27.67
CA GLN A 8 -0.46 15.27 27.93
C GLN A 8 1.06 15.11 28.05
N ASN A 9 1.59 13.89 27.96
CA ASN A 9 3.01 13.59 28.17
C ASN A 9 3.83 13.41 26.88
N HIS A 10 3.24 13.51 25.69
CA HIS A 10 3.95 13.20 24.44
C HIS A 10 5.23 14.04 24.20
N PRO A 11 5.23 15.37 24.40
CA PRO A 11 6.45 16.18 24.23
C PRO A 11 7.52 15.85 25.28
N ARG A 12 7.10 15.60 26.52
CA ARG A 12 8.00 15.23 27.64
C ARG A 12 8.58 13.84 27.50
N LEU A 13 7.81 12.89 26.98
CA LEU A 13 8.28 11.54 26.70
C LEU A 13 9.27 11.55 25.53
N ARG A 14 9.00 12.34 24.49
CA ARG A 14 9.93 12.57 23.37
C ARG A 14 11.23 13.21 23.84
N GLU A 15 11.18 14.30 24.61
CA GLU A 15 12.38 14.93 25.18
C GLU A 15 13.17 13.98 26.08
N LYS A 16 12.48 13.16 26.88
CA LYS A 16 13.12 12.18 27.77
C LYS A 16 13.77 11.05 26.97
N LEU A 17 13.10 10.54 25.94
CA LEU A 17 13.64 9.53 25.02
C LEU A 17 14.82 10.09 24.22
N ASP A 18 14.73 11.31 23.70
CA ASP A 18 15.82 12.00 22.99
C ASP A 18 17.04 12.25 23.89
N ALA A 19 16.80 12.61 25.16
CA ALA A 19 17.87 12.76 26.15
C ALA A 19 18.51 11.41 26.49
N MET A 20 17.70 10.35 26.62
CA MET A 20 18.20 8.98 26.82
C MET A 20 18.98 8.48 25.60
N LEU A 21 18.52 8.79 24.39
CA LEU A 21 19.17 8.50 23.11
C LEU A 21 20.53 9.16 23.01
N LYS A 22 20.60 10.49 23.17
CA LYS A 22 21.86 11.25 23.15
C LYS A 22 22.85 10.77 24.21
N LYS A 23 22.34 10.36 25.37
CA LYS A 23 23.16 9.78 26.44
C LYS A 23 23.73 8.43 26.02
N CYS A 24 22.92 7.55 25.43
CA CYS A 24 23.35 6.24 24.94
C CYS A 24 24.32 6.32 23.76
N GLU A 25 24.11 7.25 22.81
CA GLU A 25 25.03 7.51 21.69
C GLU A 25 26.43 7.96 22.18
N LYS A 26 26.47 8.66 23.32
CA LYS A 26 27.70 9.19 23.91
C LYS A 26 28.41 8.18 24.81
N GLU A 27 27.66 7.30 25.46
CA GLU A 27 28.16 6.35 26.47
C GLU A 27 28.35 4.93 25.92
N GLY A 28 27.80 4.62 24.74
CA GLY A 28 28.02 3.34 24.03
C GLY A 28 27.30 2.13 24.61
N CYS A 29 26.56 2.26 25.72
CA CYS A 29 25.79 1.17 26.33
C CYS A 29 24.43 1.67 26.84
N PHE A 30 23.38 0.88 26.57
CA PHE A 30 22.19 0.86 27.41
C PHE A 30 22.53 0.10 28.71
N PRO A 31 21.87 0.40 29.84
CA PRO A 31 22.02 -0.42 31.05
C PRO A 31 21.65 -1.88 30.72
N ASP A 32 22.56 -2.81 31.03
CA ASP A 32 22.48 -4.26 30.71
C ASP A 32 21.18 -4.96 31.20
N ASP A 33 20.39 -4.32 32.06
CA ASP A 33 19.16 -4.86 32.65
C ASP A 33 17.88 -4.59 31.84
N LEU A 34 17.96 -3.90 30.70
CA LEU A 34 16.82 -3.68 29.82
C LEU A 34 17.18 -4.10 28.39
N ASP A 35 16.45 -5.09 27.85
CA ASP A 35 16.45 -5.51 26.43
C ASP A 35 15.88 -4.41 25.50
N LEU A 36 16.20 -3.15 25.77
CA LEU A 36 15.83 -2.00 24.98
C LEU A 36 17.02 -1.69 24.07
N THR A 37 16.81 -1.85 22.76
CA THR A 37 17.74 -1.30 21.77
C THR A 37 17.03 -0.22 20.99
N VAL A 38 17.65 0.95 20.87
CA VAL A 38 17.24 1.95 19.90
C VAL A 38 18.08 1.78 18.63
N ALA A 39 17.41 1.68 17.49
CA ALA A 39 18.05 1.58 16.19
C ALA A 39 17.36 2.55 15.22
N PRO A 40 18.12 3.17 14.30
CA PRO A 40 17.54 4.01 13.25
C PRO A 40 16.79 3.20 12.18
N VAL A 41 16.92 1.87 12.21
CA VAL A 41 16.29 0.95 11.27
C VAL A 41 15.54 -0.12 12.05
N GLN A 42 14.36 -0.49 11.56
CA GLN A 42 13.52 -1.51 12.16
C GLN A 42 14.23 -2.88 12.18
N ARG A 43 14.14 -3.58 13.32
CA ARG A 43 14.68 -4.94 13.44
C ARG A 43 13.68 -5.96 12.90
N HIS A 44 14.22 -7.06 12.37
CA HIS A 44 13.45 -8.20 11.90
C HIS A 44 13.46 -9.30 12.95
N ASN A 45 12.38 -10.09 13.01
CA ASN A 45 12.31 -11.26 13.87
C ASN A 45 13.38 -12.28 13.44
N ASP A 46 13.93 -13.02 14.40
CA ASP A 46 14.76 -14.20 14.15
C ASP A 46 14.19 -15.41 14.91
N PHE A 47 14.84 -16.57 14.81
CA PHE A 47 14.37 -17.79 15.48
C PHE A 47 14.28 -17.69 17.01
N MET A 48 14.94 -16.70 17.62
CA MET A 48 14.98 -16.49 19.07
C MET A 48 14.06 -15.36 19.53
N ILE A 49 13.70 -14.43 18.64
CA ILE A 49 12.87 -13.26 18.94
C ILE A 49 11.47 -13.42 18.33
N GLN A 50 10.51 -13.77 19.18
CA GLN A 50 9.11 -13.95 18.77
C GLN A 50 8.32 -12.63 18.68
N TRP A 51 8.70 -11.63 19.48
CA TRP A 51 8.01 -10.34 19.57
C TRP A 51 9.00 -9.18 19.55
N ILE A 52 8.81 -8.26 18.61
CA ILE A 52 9.51 -6.98 18.53
C ILE A 52 8.47 -5.87 18.63
N TYR A 53 8.59 -5.03 19.65
CA TYR A 53 7.76 -3.84 19.81
C TYR A 53 8.55 -2.61 19.36
N VAL A 54 7.97 -1.79 18.49
CA VAL A 54 8.59 -0.53 18.04
C VAL A 54 7.61 0.62 18.27
N ILE A 55 8.12 1.70 18.87
CA ILE A 55 7.40 2.96 19.05
C ILE A 55 7.92 3.91 17.97
N ASP A 56 7.10 4.18 16.96
CA ASP A 56 7.38 5.16 15.90
C ASP A 56 6.75 6.51 16.29
N LEU A 57 7.59 7.44 16.73
CA LEU A 57 7.17 8.78 17.14
C LEU A 57 6.93 9.74 15.96
N ASP A 58 7.46 9.43 14.78
CA ASP A 58 7.30 10.28 13.60
C ASP A 58 5.93 10.04 12.96
N ARG A 59 5.47 8.78 12.96
CA ARG A 59 4.14 8.40 12.48
C ARG A 59 3.10 8.24 13.59
N ASN A 60 3.49 8.49 14.84
CA ASN A 60 2.66 8.30 16.03
C ASN A 60 2.04 6.88 16.11
N THR A 61 2.84 5.86 15.80
CA THR A 61 2.38 4.47 15.61
C THR A 61 3.12 3.50 16.54
N PHE A 62 2.39 2.51 17.06
CA PHE A 62 2.93 1.37 17.75
C PHE A 62 2.97 0.16 16.80
N HIS A 63 4.15 -0.41 16.64
CA HIS A 63 4.37 -1.58 15.79
C HIS A 63 4.65 -2.83 16.63
N ILE A 64 4.20 -3.96 16.11
CA ILE A 64 4.45 -5.30 16.61
C ILE A 64 5.00 -6.14 15.46
N ASN A 65 6.18 -6.72 15.62
CA ASN A 65 6.86 -7.52 14.60
C ASN A 65 6.94 -6.76 13.27
N GLY A 66 7.39 -5.52 13.31
CA GLY A 66 7.48 -4.63 12.16
C GLY A 66 6.14 -4.05 11.67
N GLN A 67 5.03 -4.73 11.95
CA GLN A 67 3.70 -4.37 11.50
C GLN A 67 3.12 -3.27 12.37
N PRO A 68 2.48 -2.25 11.80
CA PRO A 68 1.77 -1.23 12.56
C PRO A 68 0.43 -1.76 13.07
N PHE A 69 0.11 -1.46 14.33
CA PHE A 69 -1.10 -1.94 14.99
C PHE A 69 -1.96 -0.82 15.54
N PHE A 70 -1.38 0.05 16.36
CA PHE A 70 -2.12 1.03 17.15
C PHE A 70 -1.56 2.42 16.97
N ARG A 71 -2.40 3.45 17.11
CA ARG A 71 -1.88 4.82 17.29
C ARG A 71 -1.39 4.99 18.72
N LEU A 72 -0.29 5.71 18.92
CA LEU A 72 0.27 5.93 20.25
C LEU A 72 -0.62 6.77 21.17
N ASP A 73 -1.50 7.59 20.60
CA ASP A 73 -2.47 8.38 21.36
C ASP A 73 -3.71 7.59 21.76
N ASN A 74 -3.87 6.35 21.28
CA ASN A 74 -5.00 5.50 21.62
C ASN A 74 -4.61 4.01 21.64
N LEU A 75 -3.74 3.65 22.59
CA LEU A 75 -3.35 2.27 22.83
C LEU A 75 -4.44 1.51 23.61
N PRO A 76 -4.63 0.21 23.33
CA PRO A 76 -5.38 -0.68 24.22
C PRO A 76 -4.81 -0.64 25.64
N ASP A 77 -5.67 -0.88 26.63
CA ASP A 77 -5.21 -1.05 28.00
C ASP A 77 -4.37 -2.35 28.13
N PRO A 78 -3.50 -2.45 29.14
CA PRO A 78 -2.62 -3.62 29.29
C PRO A 78 -3.35 -4.94 29.49
N GLU A 79 -4.60 -4.93 29.97
CA GLU A 79 -5.37 -6.16 30.20
C GLU A 79 -5.99 -6.67 28.88
N THR A 80 -6.34 -5.77 27.95
CA THR A 80 -6.91 -6.13 26.64
C THR A 80 -5.91 -6.18 25.50
N PHE A 81 -4.67 -5.70 25.70
CA PHE A 81 -3.65 -5.59 24.66
C PHE A 81 -3.37 -6.90 23.91
N GLU A 82 -3.22 -8.02 24.63
CA GLU A 82 -2.94 -9.32 24.00
C GLU A 82 -4.17 -9.88 23.27
N ASP A 83 -5.38 -9.66 23.81
CA ASP A 83 -6.64 -10.15 23.25
C ASP A 83 -6.97 -9.51 21.89
N VAL A 84 -6.48 -8.29 21.65
CA VAL A 84 -6.67 -7.58 20.39
C VAL A 84 -5.63 -7.92 19.33
N ILE A 85 -4.66 -8.81 19.61
CA ILE A 85 -3.65 -9.27 18.66
C ILE A 85 -4.02 -10.67 18.14
N SER A 86 -4.07 -10.84 16.83
CA SER A 86 -4.38 -12.11 16.19
C SER A 86 -3.50 -12.36 14.95
N GLU A 87 -3.90 -13.33 14.14
CA GLU A 87 -3.32 -13.60 12.83
C GLU A 87 -4.38 -13.39 11.76
N ASP A 88 -3.99 -12.77 10.64
CA ASP A 88 -4.85 -12.66 9.47
C ASP A 88 -4.90 -13.99 8.69
N SER A 89 -5.63 -14.00 7.57
CA SER A 89 -5.74 -15.18 6.69
C SER A 89 -4.41 -15.63 6.08
N TYR A 90 -3.34 -14.85 6.23
CA TYR A 90 -1.99 -15.14 5.74
C TYR A 90 -1.03 -15.55 6.89
N ASN A 91 -1.56 -15.76 8.10
CA ASN A 91 -0.81 -16.02 9.33
C ASN A 91 0.16 -14.89 9.70
N VAL A 92 -0.11 -13.66 9.25
CA VAL A 92 0.65 -12.47 9.64
C VAL A 92 -0.03 -11.85 10.85
N LYS A 93 0.77 -11.37 11.82
CA LYS A 93 0.23 -10.68 13.00
C LYS A 93 -0.56 -9.44 12.57
N ALA A 94 -1.80 -9.35 13.04
CA ALA A 94 -2.73 -8.27 12.75
C ALA A 94 -3.67 -8.01 13.93
N CYS A 95 -4.37 -6.87 13.90
CA CYS A 95 -5.45 -6.60 14.85
C CYS A 95 -6.55 -7.65 14.73
N SER A 96 -7.01 -8.18 15.87
CA SER A 96 -8.16 -9.07 15.95
C SER A 96 -9.39 -8.42 15.30
N VAL A 97 -10.26 -9.25 14.72
CA VAL A 97 -11.57 -8.81 14.22
C VAL A 97 -12.42 -8.16 15.32
N GLU A 98 -12.16 -8.52 16.59
CA GLU A 98 -12.80 -7.97 17.78
C GLU A 98 -12.13 -6.70 18.31
N CYS A 99 -10.95 -6.33 17.81
CA CYS A 99 -10.24 -5.11 18.22
C CYS A 99 -11.13 -3.88 17.97
N PRO A 100 -11.44 -3.05 18.97
CA PRO A 100 -12.19 -1.81 18.77
C PRO A 100 -11.58 -0.92 17.69
N ALA A 101 -12.42 -0.29 16.87
CA ALA A 101 -11.99 0.51 15.75
C ALA A 101 -11.15 1.72 16.18
N GLU A 102 -11.40 2.26 17.38
CA GLU A 102 -10.62 3.37 17.91
C GLU A 102 -9.14 3.03 18.11
N PHE A 103 -8.80 1.78 18.46
CA PHE A 103 -7.41 1.37 18.66
C PHE A 103 -6.69 1.09 17.35
N ARG A 104 -7.42 0.65 16.32
CA ARG A 104 -6.83 0.26 15.03
C ARG A 104 -6.14 1.45 14.37
N TYR A 105 -4.87 1.27 14.02
CA TYR A 105 -4.18 2.23 13.19
C TYR A 105 -4.78 2.22 11.76
N ASN A 106 -5.29 3.36 11.32
CA ASN A 106 -5.76 3.56 9.96
C ASN A 106 -4.72 4.37 9.18
N TRP A 107 -4.06 3.73 8.21
CA TRP A 107 -3.06 4.36 7.33
C TRP A 107 -3.66 5.30 6.31
N LYS A 108 -4.96 5.18 6.05
CA LYS A 108 -5.64 5.90 4.98
C LYS A 108 -5.69 7.39 5.25
N VAL A 109 -4.92 8.13 4.46
CA VAL A 109 -5.01 9.58 4.42
C VAL A 109 -6.26 10.02 3.64
N PRO A 110 -6.75 11.27 3.83
CA PRO A 110 -7.85 11.77 3.03
C PRO A 110 -7.46 11.85 1.54
N PRO A 111 -8.40 11.56 0.63
CA PRO A 111 -8.13 11.65 -0.80
C PRO A 111 -7.79 13.09 -1.20
N PRO A 112 -6.90 13.30 -2.19
CA PRO A 112 -6.56 14.62 -2.66
C PRO A 112 -7.73 15.24 -3.43
N ALA A 113 -7.78 16.57 -3.45
CA ALA A 113 -8.81 17.29 -4.18
C ALA A 113 -8.62 17.14 -5.69
N VAL A 114 -9.72 16.85 -6.41
CA VAL A 114 -9.75 16.76 -7.87
C VAL A 114 -10.40 18.01 -8.44
N ASP A 115 -9.76 18.59 -9.46
CA ASP A 115 -10.25 19.81 -10.13
C ASP A 115 -11.57 19.55 -10.87
N GLU A 116 -12.53 20.47 -10.73
CA GLU A 116 -13.86 20.35 -11.36
C GLU A 116 -13.79 20.29 -12.90
N SER A 117 -12.75 20.85 -13.53
CA SER A 117 -12.51 20.72 -14.97
C SER A 117 -12.16 19.28 -15.39
N VAL A 118 -11.48 18.52 -14.52
CA VAL A 118 -11.19 17.09 -14.74
C VAL A 118 -12.48 16.29 -14.63
N LEU A 119 -13.32 16.59 -13.65
CA LEU A 119 -14.62 15.94 -13.48
C LEU A 119 -15.56 16.24 -14.66
N ALA A 120 -15.62 17.49 -15.11
CA ALA A 120 -16.37 17.87 -16.30
C ALA A 120 -15.91 17.08 -17.53
N ARG A 121 -14.59 16.95 -17.72
CA ARG A 121 -14.02 16.14 -18.80
C ARG A 121 -14.36 14.66 -18.68
N TYR A 122 -14.35 14.10 -17.48
CA TYR A 122 -14.80 12.71 -17.28
C TYR A 122 -16.23 12.54 -17.76
N HIS A 123 -17.13 13.47 -17.42
CA HIS A 123 -18.51 13.44 -17.86
C HIS A 123 -18.68 13.60 -19.37
N ASP A 124 -17.83 14.39 -20.02
CA ASP A 124 -17.80 14.51 -21.49
C ASP A 124 -17.34 13.20 -22.18
N LEU A 125 -16.45 12.45 -21.53
CA LEU A 125 -15.93 11.16 -22.02
C LEU A 125 -16.91 10.02 -21.76
N SER A 126 -17.58 10.03 -20.62
CA SER A 126 -18.60 9.04 -20.27
C SER A 126 -19.88 9.35 -21.05
N SER A 127 -20.19 8.56 -22.07
CA SER A 127 -21.45 8.72 -22.85
C SER A 127 -22.71 8.30 -22.06
N GLY A 128 -22.67 8.37 -20.72
CA GLY A 128 -23.70 7.85 -19.82
C GLY A 128 -23.66 6.34 -19.61
N ASP A 129 -22.63 5.65 -20.11
CA ASP A 129 -22.49 4.21 -19.95
C ASP A 129 -22.14 3.83 -18.50
N THR A 130 -22.83 2.81 -18.03
CA THR A 130 -22.62 2.20 -16.71
C THR A 130 -21.43 1.26 -16.75
N ALA A 131 -20.81 1.02 -15.60
CA ALA A 131 -19.77 -0.01 -15.46
C ALA A 131 -20.28 -1.35 -16.03
N VAL A 132 -19.57 -1.88 -17.03
CA VAL A 132 -19.89 -3.15 -17.69
C VAL A 132 -19.12 -4.31 -17.06
N SER A 133 -19.61 -5.54 -17.22
CA SER A 133 -18.84 -6.72 -16.81
C SER A 133 -17.52 -6.82 -17.58
N ILE A 134 -16.48 -7.36 -16.95
CA ILE A 134 -15.18 -7.63 -17.59
C ILE A 134 -15.33 -8.51 -18.83
N GLY A 135 -16.24 -9.48 -18.81
CA GLY A 135 -16.58 -10.34 -19.96
C GLY A 135 -17.12 -9.52 -21.13
N THR A 136 -18.08 -8.64 -20.87
CA THR A 136 -18.62 -7.71 -21.89
C THR A 136 -17.54 -6.78 -22.43
N MET A 137 -16.74 -6.17 -21.55
CA MET A 137 -15.70 -5.22 -21.93
C MET A 137 -14.62 -5.86 -22.81
N LEU A 138 -14.17 -7.07 -22.45
CA LEU A 138 -13.12 -7.80 -23.16
C LEU A 138 -13.65 -8.69 -24.29
N SER A 139 -14.97 -8.71 -24.51
CA SER A 139 -15.63 -9.66 -25.42
C SER A 139 -15.30 -11.13 -25.11
N LEU A 140 -15.20 -11.45 -23.82
CA LEU A 140 -14.93 -12.78 -23.28
C LEU A 140 -16.22 -13.43 -22.76
N HIS A 141 -16.18 -14.74 -22.57
CA HIS A 141 -17.25 -15.47 -21.90
C HIS A 141 -17.31 -15.08 -20.41
N ASP A 142 -18.50 -15.11 -19.82
CA ASP A 142 -18.70 -14.77 -18.39
C ASP A 142 -18.03 -15.78 -17.43
N HIS A 143 -17.61 -16.94 -17.94
CA HIS A 143 -16.86 -17.95 -17.18
C HIS A 143 -15.42 -18.02 -17.69
N LEU A 144 -14.49 -18.12 -16.74
CA LEU A 144 -13.10 -18.42 -17.04
C LEU A 144 -13.00 -19.83 -17.61
N THR A 145 -12.23 -20.00 -18.69
CA THR A 145 -11.80 -21.33 -19.14
C THR A 145 -10.90 -21.99 -18.08
N ASP A 146 -10.70 -23.31 -18.16
CA ASP A 146 -9.79 -24.02 -17.25
C ASP A 146 -8.38 -23.40 -17.23
N LYS A 147 -7.89 -22.95 -18.39
CA LYS A 147 -6.57 -22.33 -18.53
C LYS A 147 -6.52 -20.95 -17.87
N GLU A 148 -7.57 -20.16 -18.01
CA GLU A 148 -7.67 -18.85 -17.36
C GLU A 148 -7.81 -19.00 -15.85
N SER A 149 -8.61 -19.96 -15.39
CA SER A 149 -8.76 -20.30 -13.97
C SER A 149 -7.42 -20.67 -13.34
N VAL A 150 -6.62 -21.51 -14.00
CA VAL A 150 -5.25 -21.85 -13.54
C VAL A 150 -4.35 -20.61 -13.49
N ARG A 151 -4.44 -19.71 -14.47
CA ARG A 151 -3.63 -18.49 -14.49
C ARG A 151 -4.03 -17.52 -13.38
N VAL A 152 -5.33 -17.34 -13.15
CA VAL A 152 -5.85 -16.53 -12.03
C VAL A 152 -5.38 -17.12 -10.71
N GLY A 153 -5.55 -18.42 -10.49
CA GLY A 153 -5.07 -19.09 -9.27
C GLY A 153 -3.55 -18.96 -9.05
N LEU A 154 -2.75 -19.02 -10.12
CA LEU A 154 -1.31 -18.77 -10.01
C LEU A 154 -1.02 -17.32 -9.57
N ILE A 155 -1.70 -16.34 -10.15
CA ILE A 155 -1.53 -14.93 -9.79
C ILE A 155 -1.98 -14.68 -8.34
N GLU A 156 -3.08 -15.30 -7.90
CA GLU A 156 -3.55 -15.25 -6.51
C GLU A 156 -2.49 -15.79 -5.54
N VAL A 157 -1.85 -16.92 -5.87
CA VAL A 157 -0.75 -17.48 -5.06
C VAL A 157 0.45 -16.53 -5.01
N LEU A 158 0.81 -15.91 -6.14
CA LEU A 158 1.93 -14.96 -6.20
C LEU A 158 1.65 -13.69 -5.38
N ILE A 159 0.42 -13.15 -5.47
CA ILE A 159 -0.01 -12.01 -4.65
C ILE A 159 -0.05 -12.40 -3.16
N GLY A 160 -0.58 -13.58 -2.85
CA GLY A 160 -0.58 -14.12 -1.48
C GLY A 160 0.84 -14.20 -0.91
N GLN A 161 1.81 -14.64 -1.71
CA GLN A 161 3.21 -14.67 -1.31
C GLN A 161 3.79 -13.27 -1.06
N CYS A 162 3.37 -12.26 -1.83
CA CYS A 162 3.72 -10.86 -1.54
C CYS A 162 3.14 -10.43 -0.19
N ILE A 163 1.89 -10.76 0.10
CA ILE A 163 1.22 -10.36 1.35
C ILE A 163 1.83 -11.07 2.57
N THR A 164 2.29 -12.31 2.44
CA THR A 164 2.94 -13.05 3.54
C THR A 164 4.37 -12.58 3.82
N THR A 165 5.03 -11.97 2.83
CA THR A 165 6.41 -11.52 2.97
C THR A 165 6.43 -10.21 3.76
N GLN A 166 6.98 -10.23 4.98
CA GLN A 166 6.88 -9.14 5.94
C GLN A 166 7.22 -7.73 5.36
N PRO A 167 8.33 -7.51 4.64
CA PRO A 167 8.61 -6.21 4.02
C PRO A 167 7.52 -5.73 3.04
N LEU A 168 7.01 -6.63 2.19
CA LEU A 168 5.98 -6.30 1.21
C LEU A 168 4.61 -6.08 1.86
N SER A 169 4.29 -6.86 2.88
CA SER A 169 3.09 -6.71 3.71
C SER A 169 3.02 -5.33 4.35
N ILE A 170 4.13 -4.89 4.97
CA ILE A 170 4.25 -3.54 5.53
C ILE A 170 4.10 -2.52 4.40
N ALA A 171 4.80 -2.73 3.27
CA ALA A 171 4.76 -1.79 2.16
C ALA A 171 3.36 -1.59 1.56
N PHE A 172 2.55 -2.65 1.50
CA PHE A 172 1.16 -2.56 1.07
C PHE A 172 0.35 -1.70 2.03
N LYS A 173 0.50 -1.89 3.35
CA LYS A 173 -0.22 -1.08 4.37
C LYS A 173 0.17 0.38 4.32
N GLU A 174 1.47 0.65 4.19
CA GLU A 174 1.99 2.02 4.09
C GLU A 174 1.62 2.71 2.78
N PHE A 175 1.28 1.97 1.73
CA PHE A 175 0.86 2.56 0.45
C PHE A 175 -0.36 3.49 0.60
N GLU A 176 -1.26 3.21 1.55
CA GLU A 176 -2.43 4.08 1.82
C GLU A 176 -2.08 5.37 2.55
N SER A 177 -0.83 5.53 3.00
CA SER A 177 -0.36 6.74 3.68
C SER A 177 0.04 7.86 2.73
N PHE A 178 0.18 7.57 1.43
CA PHE A 178 0.57 8.56 0.43
C PHE A 178 -0.64 9.33 -0.06
N THR A 179 -0.61 10.66 0.14
CA THR A 179 -1.73 11.54 -0.25
C THR A 179 -1.93 11.54 -1.76
N ASP A 180 -0.83 11.56 -2.51
CA ASP A 180 -0.82 11.68 -3.95
C ASP A 180 0.26 10.77 -4.56
N HIS A 181 0.06 10.31 -5.80
CA HIS A 181 1.02 9.51 -6.56
C HIS A 181 2.44 10.09 -6.60
N ARG A 182 2.60 11.42 -6.54
CA ARG A 182 3.91 12.11 -6.53
C ARG A 182 4.68 11.95 -5.23
N GLU A 183 3.98 11.59 -4.15
CA GLU A 183 4.57 11.37 -2.84
C GLU A 183 5.01 9.91 -2.65
N ILE A 184 4.62 9.01 -3.55
CA ILE A 184 5.01 7.60 -3.50
C ILE A 184 6.53 7.49 -3.66
N GLU A 185 7.21 7.01 -2.62
CA GLU A 185 8.65 6.84 -2.67
C GLU A 185 9.05 5.74 -3.68
N PRO A 186 10.27 5.79 -4.26
CA PRO A 186 10.71 4.85 -5.29
C PRO A 186 10.54 3.37 -4.93
N TYR A 187 10.72 3.01 -3.66
CA TYR A 187 10.54 1.65 -3.17
C TYR A 187 9.08 1.16 -3.33
N TYR A 188 8.12 1.91 -2.78
CA TYR A 188 6.68 1.58 -2.89
C TYR A 188 6.19 1.64 -4.33
N TRP A 189 6.70 2.59 -5.11
CA TRP A 189 6.42 2.70 -6.54
C TRP A 189 6.82 1.44 -7.30
N SER A 190 8.04 0.94 -7.03
CA SER A 190 8.56 -0.26 -7.69
C SER A 190 7.79 -1.53 -7.30
N ILE A 191 7.35 -1.61 -6.04
CA ILE A 191 6.43 -2.67 -5.57
C ILE A 191 5.09 -2.60 -6.32
N ALA A 192 4.45 -1.42 -6.35
CA ALA A 192 3.17 -1.25 -7.03
C ALA A 192 3.26 -1.60 -8.52
N CYS A 193 4.33 -1.16 -9.20
CA CYS A 193 4.63 -1.54 -10.58
C CYS A 193 4.80 -3.06 -10.74
N SER A 194 5.54 -3.71 -9.84
CA SER A 194 5.79 -5.15 -9.90
C SER A 194 4.50 -5.95 -9.75
N VAL A 195 3.65 -5.57 -8.80
CA VAL A 195 2.33 -6.20 -8.57
C VAL A 195 1.40 -5.95 -9.74
N ALA A 196 1.31 -4.72 -10.25
CA ALA A 196 0.48 -4.40 -11.42
C ALA A 196 0.94 -5.13 -12.69
N ASN A 197 2.24 -5.45 -12.79
CA ASN A 197 2.82 -6.13 -13.95
C ASN A 197 2.79 -7.66 -13.86
N LEU A 198 2.46 -8.23 -12.69
CA LEU A 198 2.36 -9.68 -12.47
C LEU A 198 1.54 -10.43 -13.52
N PRO A 199 0.35 -9.94 -13.92
CA PRO A 199 -0.45 -10.62 -14.92
C PRO A 199 0.23 -10.71 -16.29
N PHE A 200 1.17 -9.81 -16.59
CA PHE A 200 1.87 -9.74 -17.88
C PHE A 200 3.25 -10.42 -17.83
N ASN A 201 3.92 -10.38 -16.67
CA ASN A 201 5.22 -10.97 -16.46
C ASN A 201 5.35 -11.59 -15.06
N ILE A 202 5.13 -12.90 -14.98
CA ILE A 202 5.22 -13.67 -13.72
C ILE A 202 6.61 -13.65 -13.07
N TYR A 203 7.66 -13.29 -13.83
CA TYR A 203 9.02 -13.15 -13.29
C TYR A 203 9.27 -11.81 -12.60
N ALA A 204 8.30 -10.87 -12.63
CA ALA A 204 8.43 -9.54 -12.05
C ALA A 204 8.74 -9.58 -10.53
N LEU A 205 8.30 -10.61 -9.80
CA LEU A 205 8.56 -10.74 -8.36
C LEU A 205 9.90 -11.39 -7.99
N ARG A 206 10.66 -11.91 -8.96
CA ARG A 206 11.87 -12.70 -8.64
C ARG A 206 13.06 -11.84 -8.23
N ASN A 207 13.04 -10.57 -8.62
CA ASN A 207 14.09 -9.63 -8.29
C ASN A 207 13.58 -8.69 -7.20
N GLU A 208 14.39 -8.44 -6.17
CA GLU A 208 14.09 -7.32 -5.28
C GLU A 208 13.97 -6.05 -6.13
N PRO A 209 12.96 -5.20 -5.88
CA PRO A 209 12.80 -3.98 -6.64
C PRO A 209 14.05 -3.12 -6.43
N ASP A 210 14.87 -2.96 -7.46
CA ASP A 210 16.08 -2.14 -7.36
C ASP A 210 15.65 -0.66 -7.28
N PRO A 211 15.87 0.03 -6.15
CA PRO A 211 15.46 1.43 -5.99
C PRO A 211 16.28 2.38 -6.88
N SER A 212 17.40 1.92 -7.44
CA SER A 212 18.20 2.65 -8.41
C SER A 212 17.67 2.53 -9.84
N ASP A 213 16.81 1.54 -10.08
CA ASP A 213 16.09 1.34 -11.35
C ASP A 213 14.95 2.37 -11.40
N ARG A 214 15.37 3.61 -11.61
CA ARG A 214 14.52 4.72 -12.00
C ARG A 214 14.04 4.42 -13.42
N LEU A 215 13.13 3.46 -13.58
CA LEU A 215 12.00 3.69 -14.46
C LEU A 215 11.60 5.13 -14.14
N SER A 216 11.76 6.03 -15.11
CA SER A 216 11.31 7.41 -14.96
C SER A 216 9.97 7.30 -14.25
N GLN A 217 9.82 7.87 -13.05
CA GLN A 217 8.60 7.76 -12.22
C GLN A 217 7.47 8.47 -12.96
N THR A 218 7.10 7.91 -14.10
CA THR A 218 6.03 8.29 -14.96
C THR A 218 4.86 7.57 -14.36
N GLU A 219 3.93 8.36 -13.86
CA GLU A 219 2.65 7.94 -13.31
C GLU A 219 1.99 6.82 -14.14
N LEU A 220 2.27 6.84 -15.45
CA LEU A 220 1.76 5.95 -16.48
C LEU A 220 2.89 5.08 -17.07
N VAL A 221 2.67 3.77 -17.14
CA VAL A 221 3.61 2.76 -17.62
C VAL A 221 2.94 1.90 -18.69
N TRP A 222 3.52 1.84 -19.88
CA TRP A 222 3.06 0.96 -20.96
C TRP A 222 3.61 -0.45 -20.77
N VAL A 223 2.79 -1.35 -20.21
CA VAL A 223 3.16 -2.76 -19.99
C VAL A 223 3.01 -3.61 -21.24
N ARG A 224 2.16 -3.18 -22.19
CA ARG A 224 1.99 -3.75 -23.53
C ARG A 224 1.75 -2.65 -24.55
N ARG A 225 1.72 -3.00 -25.84
CA ARG A 225 1.41 -2.03 -26.92
C ARG A 225 -0.01 -1.44 -26.79
N ASP A 226 -0.92 -2.24 -26.24
CA ASP A 226 -2.35 -2.00 -26.10
C ASP A 226 -2.77 -1.85 -24.62
N THR A 227 -1.82 -1.75 -23.68
CA THR A 227 -2.13 -1.64 -22.25
C THR A 227 -1.25 -0.63 -21.54
N CYS A 228 -1.87 0.39 -20.96
CA CYS A 228 -1.24 1.41 -20.13
C CYS A 228 -1.72 1.25 -18.68
N VAL A 229 -0.78 1.26 -17.74
CA VAL A 229 -1.05 1.17 -16.30
C VAL A 229 -0.76 2.52 -15.66
N HIS A 230 -1.69 3.00 -14.86
CA HIS A 230 -1.61 4.22 -14.08
C HIS A 230 -1.52 3.86 -12.60
N ILE A 231 -0.36 4.05 -11.98
CA ILE A 231 -0.19 3.80 -10.54
C ILE A 231 -0.63 5.05 -9.78
N THR A 232 -1.57 4.90 -8.86
CA THR A 232 -2.21 6.00 -8.15
C THR A 232 -2.67 5.57 -6.76
N THR A 233 -3.25 6.49 -5.99
CA THR A 233 -3.83 6.25 -4.67
C THR A 233 -5.33 6.55 -4.66
N HIS A 234 -6.04 6.14 -3.60
CA HIS A 234 -7.45 6.53 -3.35
C HIS A 234 -8.46 6.20 -4.47
N LEU A 235 -8.31 5.08 -5.18
CA LEU A 235 -9.27 4.68 -6.22
C LEU A 235 -10.64 4.27 -5.68
N ASP A 236 -10.78 4.11 -4.37
CA ASP A 236 -12.06 3.95 -3.69
C ASP A 236 -12.83 5.27 -3.53
N ASP A 237 -12.17 6.42 -3.69
CA ASP A 237 -12.83 7.72 -3.79
C ASP A 237 -13.26 7.98 -5.24
N GLU A 238 -14.54 8.26 -5.42
CA GLU A 238 -15.16 8.40 -6.74
C GLU A 238 -14.51 9.50 -7.58
N LYS A 239 -14.17 10.66 -6.98
CA LYS A 239 -13.56 11.77 -7.72
C LYS A 239 -12.15 11.41 -8.18
N ASN A 240 -11.38 10.73 -7.32
CA ASN A 240 -10.03 10.29 -7.64
C ASN A 240 -10.01 9.15 -8.68
N LEU A 241 -10.98 8.25 -8.63
CA LEU A 241 -11.22 7.28 -9.70
C LEU A 241 -11.46 7.99 -11.03
N GLN A 242 -12.42 8.92 -11.07
CA GLN A 242 -12.76 9.67 -12.29
C GLN A 242 -11.55 10.43 -12.84
N GLY A 243 -10.78 11.09 -11.97
CA GLY A 243 -9.54 11.76 -12.33
C GLY A 243 -8.50 10.81 -12.92
N SER A 244 -8.37 9.60 -12.36
CA SER A 244 -7.45 8.57 -12.85
C SER A 244 -7.87 8.04 -14.23
N VAL A 245 -9.17 7.85 -14.47
CA VAL A 245 -9.70 7.49 -15.79
C VAL A 245 -9.39 8.56 -16.83
N VAL A 246 -9.62 9.84 -16.51
CA VAL A 246 -9.29 10.95 -17.43
C VAL A 246 -7.79 10.95 -17.76
N ARG A 247 -6.91 10.79 -16.76
CA ARG A 247 -5.45 10.73 -17.00
C ARG A 247 -5.07 9.58 -17.94
N LEU A 248 -5.65 8.40 -17.77
CA LEU A 248 -5.43 7.27 -18.67
C LEU A 248 -5.86 7.59 -20.10
N VAL A 249 -7.07 8.13 -20.29
CA VAL A 249 -7.58 8.50 -21.61
C VAL A 249 -6.65 9.52 -22.27
N ASP A 250 -6.23 10.54 -21.53
CA ASP A 250 -5.33 11.60 -22.03
C ASP A 250 -4.01 11.05 -22.54
N GLU A 251 -3.43 10.12 -21.78
CA GLU A 251 -2.16 9.51 -22.13
C GLU A 251 -2.29 8.61 -23.36
N VAL A 252 -3.33 7.78 -23.38
CA VAL A 252 -3.62 6.91 -24.52
C VAL A 252 -3.85 7.73 -25.78
N MET A 253 -4.58 8.85 -25.70
CA MET A 253 -4.86 9.70 -26.85
C MET A 253 -3.63 10.43 -27.39
N LYS A 254 -2.61 10.68 -26.57
CA LYS A 254 -1.31 11.23 -27.01
C LYS A 254 -0.43 10.20 -27.71
N CYS A 255 -0.63 8.90 -27.44
CA CYS A 255 0.21 7.84 -27.96
C CYS A 255 0.04 7.71 -29.49
N PRO A 256 1.10 7.78 -30.31
CA PRO A 256 0.99 7.70 -31.78
C PRO A 256 0.62 6.29 -32.29
N ASN A 257 0.50 5.31 -31.41
CA ASN A 257 0.11 3.95 -31.78
C ASN A 257 -1.29 3.93 -32.42
N LYS A 258 -1.50 3.06 -33.42
CA LYS A 258 -2.74 2.98 -34.22
C LYS A 258 -3.71 1.91 -33.77
N ASP A 259 -3.48 1.31 -32.60
CA ASP A 259 -4.40 0.32 -32.07
C ASP A 259 -5.76 0.97 -31.82
N ALA A 260 -6.79 0.41 -32.45
CA ALA A 260 -8.16 0.94 -32.39
C ALA A 260 -8.73 0.83 -30.97
N VAL A 261 -8.24 -0.12 -30.18
CA VAL A 261 -8.66 -0.32 -28.79
C VAL A 261 -7.42 -0.43 -27.92
N VAL A 262 -7.40 0.34 -26.84
CA VAL A 262 -6.36 0.31 -25.81
C VAL A 262 -7.03 0.13 -24.46
N PHE A 263 -6.38 -0.61 -23.57
CA PHE A 263 -6.82 -0.79 -22.18
C PHE A 263 -5.99 0.10 -21.24
N GLY A 264 -6.69 0.90 -20.44
CA GLY A 264 -6.12 1.60 -19.30
C GLY A 264 -6.36 0.81 -18.02
N VAL A 265 -5.39 0.76 -17.12
CA VAL A 265 -5.52 0.13 -15.79
C VAL A 265 -5.08 1.13 -14.74
N ALA A 266 -6.00 1.68 -13.96
CA ALA A 266 -5.65 2.46 -12.77
C ALA A 266 -5.49 1.50 -11.59
N PHE A 267 -4.39 1.62 -10.86
CA PHE A 267 -4.00 0.65 -9.83
C PHE A 267 -3.48 1.34 -8.57
N SER A 268 -4.04 0.96 -7.41
CA SER A 268 -3.66 1.49 -6.09
C SER A 268 -3.33 0.42 -5.06
N ILE A 269 -2.81 -0.74 -5.51
CA ILE A 269 -2.60 -1.97 -4.73
C ILE A 269 -3.91 -2.64 -4.27
N TYR A 270 -4.77 -1.91 -3.56
CA TYR A 270 -6.05 -2.41 -3.03
C TYR A 270 -7.19 -2.35 -4.02
N HIS A 271 -7.10 -1.45 -5.00
CA HIS A 271 -8.13 -1.24 -6.00
C HIS A 271 -7.52 -1.25 -7.39
N CYS A 272 -8.28 -1.79 -8.33
CA CYS A 272 -7.92 -1.88 -9.74
C CYS A 272 -9.15 -1.49 -10.58
N VAL A 273 -8.96 -0.54 -11.49
CA VAL A 273 -10.00 -0.08 -12.42
C VAL A 273 -9.48 -0.31 -13.83
N ILE A 274 -10.24 -1.04 -14.63
CA ILE A 274 -9.88 -1.31 -16.03
C ILE A 274 -10.82 -0.50 -16.92
N VAL A 275 -10.23 0.26 -17.84
CA VAL A 275 -10.92 1.14 -18.79
C VAL A 275 -10.61 0.65 -20.19
N ARG A 276 -11.65 0.43 -21.00
CA ARG A 276 -11.49 0.25 -22.45
C ARG A 276 -11.59 1.59 -23.15
N ILE A 277 -10.62 1.91 -24.00
CA ILE A 277 -10.50 3.18 -24.71
C ILE A 277 -10.51 2.88 -26.20
N ASP A 278 -11.62 3.20 -26.86
CA ASP A 278 -11.77 3.06 -28.31
C ASP A 278 -11.28 4.35 -28.99
N ARG A 279 -10.29 4.22 -29.88
CA ARG A 279 -9.70 5.33 -30.63
C ARG A 279 -10.33 5.39 -32.01
N LEU A 280 -11.00 6.50 -32.31
CA LEU A 280 -11.60 6.79 -33.62
C LEU A 280 -10.56 7.22 -34.65
#